data_AF-A0A9Q3HFR1-F1
#
_entry.id   AF-A0A9Q3HFR1-F1
#
_cell.length_a   1.000
_cell.length_b   1.000
_cell.length_c   1.000
_cell.angle_alpha   90.00
_cell.angle_beta   90.00
_cell.angle_gamma   90.00
#
_symmetry.space_group_name_H-M   'P 1'
#
loop_
_entity.id
_entity.type
_entity.pdbx_description
1 polymer ?
#
loop_
_entity_poly.entity_id
_entity_poly.type
_entity_poly.pdbx_seq_one_letter_code
_entity_poly.pdbx_strand_id
1 'polypeptide(L)'
;MIRIKEPKYPWEVVHMDWVTALPPSSEKGYNFFLVIVERYSKTHVLLPCHKDDTAMDIALLLWNRVLSHTGLFKNSINYREPKFEYELWTNIHKCFGTNLSFSKAYHPQTDVLAERIIQSLQEIIRIFCAYGLELKDSDGWCTLIP
;
A
#
# COMPACT_ATOMS: atom_id res chain seq x y z
N MET A 1 -5.29 24.83 -11.11
CA MET A 1 -5.03 23.89 -10.00
C MET A 1 -6.19 22.91 -9.93
N ILE A 2 -5.94 21.61 -10.08
CA ILE A 2 -6.97 20.56 -9.97
C ILE A 2 -6.88 20.02 -8.54
N ARG A 3 -7.88 20.31 -7.71
CA ARG A 3 -8.00 19.71 -6.39
C ARG A 3 -8.32 18.23 -6.55
N ILE A 4 -7.65 17.37 -5.79
CA ILE A 4 -8.11 15.98 -5.62
C ILE A 4 -9.48 16.07 -4.94
N LYS A 5 -10.51 15.74 -5.72
CA LYS A 5 -11.90 15.82 -5.28
C LYS A 5 -12.07 14.87 -4.11
N GLU A 6 -12.77 15.33 -3.08
CA GLU A 6 -13.10 14.47 -1.95
C GLU A 6 -13.85 13.23 -2.46
N PRO A 7 -13.40 12.01 -2.10
CA PRO A 7 -14.08 10.79 -2.49
C PRO A 7 -15.51 10.81 -1.94
N LYS A 8 -16.44 10.23 -2.69
CA LYS A 8 -17.83 10.06 -2.27
C LYS A 8 -18.08 8.68 -1.68
N TYR A 9 -17.25 7.72 -2.03
CA TYR A 9 -17.34 6.34 -1.60
C TYR A 9 -15.99 5.84 -1.08
N PRO A 10 -15.98 4.86 -0.15
CA PRO A 10 -14.77 4.17 0.26
C PRO A 10 -14.00 3.61 -0.95
N TRP A 11 -12.68 3.65 -0.87
CA TRP A 11 -11.74 3.04 -1.83
C TRP A 11 -11.70 3.70 -3.21
N GLU A 12 -12.35 4.85 -3.40
CA GLU A 12 -12.23 5.62 -4.65
C GLU A 12 -10.85 6.26 -4.82
N VAL A 13 -10.28 6.76 -3.72
CA VAL A 13 -8.99 7.44 -3.70
C VAL A 13 -8.13 6.81 -2.62
N VAL A 14 -6.98 6.29 -3.02
CA VAL A 14 -5.99 5.71 -2.09
C VAL A 14 -4.64 6.39 -2.22
N HIS A 15 -3.93 6.45 -1.09
CA HIS A 15 -2.52 6.79 -1.03
C HIS A 15 -1.74 5.55 -0.73
N MET A 16 -0.64 5.32 -1.44
CA MET A 16 0.24 4.19 -1.16
C MET A 16 1.70 4.62 -1.02
N ASP A 17 2.39 4.02 -0.07
CA ASP A 17 3.82 4.19 0.14
C ASP A 17 4.44 2.94 0.77
N TRP A 18 5.76 2.87 0.75
CA TRP A 18 6.51 1.72 1.21
C TRP A 18 7.14 1.97 2.58
N VAL A 19 7.06 0.97 3.46
CA VAL A 19 8.00 0.85 4.59
C VAL A 19 9.07 -0.15 4.16
N THR A 20 10.31 0.30 4.12
CA THR A 20 11.43 -0.47 3.57
C THR A 20 12.50 -0.68 4.63
N ALA A 21 13.44 -1.58 4.35
CA ALA A 21 14.60 -1.85 5.19
C ALA A 21 14.25 -2.22 6.65
N LEU A 22 13.19 -3.03 6.81
CA LEU A 22 12.84 -3.60 8.09
C LEU A 22 13.71 -4.85 8.37
N PRO A 23 14.00 -5.17 9.64
CA PRO A 23 14.54 -6.48 9.97
C PRO A 23 13.57 -7.57 9.51
N PRO A 24 14.06 -8.71 8.99
CA PRO A 24 13.21 -9.81 8.56
C PRO A 24 12.26 -10.27 9.68
N SER A 25 10.98 -10.50 9.36
CA SER A 25 10.02 -11.15 10.27
C SER A 25 10.45 -12.58 10.58
N SER A 26 10.06 -13.12 11.74
CA SER A 26 10.45 -14.45 12.23
C SER A 26 10.33 -15.59 11.21
N GLU A 27 9.13 -16.11 10.97
CA GLU A 27 8.97 -17.33 10.17
C GLU A 27 8.91 -17.05 8.65
N LYS A 28 8.31 -15.93 8.25
CA LYS A 28 8.05 -15.60 6.83
C LYS A 28 9.09 -14.69 6.20
N GLY A 29 10.04 -14.15 6.98
CA GLY A 29 11.14 -13.32 6.49
C GLY A 29 10.76 -12.01 5.78
N TYR A 30 9.52 -11.51 5.92
CA TYR A 30 9.11 -10.23 5.34
C TYR A 30 9.99 -9.09 5.85
N ASN A 31 10.33 -8.16 4.99
CA ASN A 31 11.23 -7.04 5.33
C ASN A 31 10.77 -5.70 4.76
N PHE A 32 9.62 -5.70 4.07
CA PHE A 32 8.97 -4.55 3.47
C PHE A 32 7.47 -4.57 3.81
N PHE A 33 6.84 -3.40 3.75
CA PHE A 33 5.40 -3.24 3.73
C PHE A 33 4.97 -2.28 2.63
N LEU A 34 3.90 -2.64 1.92
CA LEU A 34 3.10 -1.67 1.19
C LEU A 34 2.01 -1.13 2.13
N VAL A 35 2.05 0.16 2.40
CA VAL A 35 1.04 0.89 3.18
C VAL A 35 0.03 1.48 2.24
N ILE A 36 -1.25 1.22 2.47
CA ILE A 36 -2.36 1.76 1.69
C ILE A 36 -3.27 2.51 2.66
N VAL A 37 -3.57 3.77 2.36
CA VAL A 37 -4.50 4.59 3.14
C VAL A 37 -5.62 5.06 2.23
N GLU A 38 -6.84 4.70 2.58
CA GLU A 38 -8.06 5.04 1.88
C GLU A 38 -8.58 6.41 2.36
N ARG A 39 -8.90 7.32 1.42
CA ARG A 39 -9.15 8.72 1.77
C ARG A 39 -10.54 8.98 2.39
N TYR A 40 -11.59 8.24 2.07
CA TYR A 40 -12.94 8.50 2.59
C TYR A 40 -13.04 8.25 4.10
N SER A 41 -12.67 7.05 4.53
CA SER A 41 -12.80 6.56 5.91
C SER A 41 -11.51 6.66 6.72
N LYS A 42 -10.37 6.94 6.07
CA LYS A 42 -9.02 6.88 6.67
C LYS A 42 -8.61 5.47 7.12
N THR A 43 -9.30 4.44 6.65
CA THR A 43 -8.88 3.06 6.83
C THR A 43 -7.54 2.84 6.14
N HIS A 44 -6.69 2.02 6.77
CA HIS A 44 -5.39 1.66 6.26
C HIS A 44 -5.25 0.14 6.17
N VAL A 45 -4.41 -0.31 5.25
CA VAL A 45 -4.02 -1.71 5.10
C VAL A 45 -2.51 -1.75 4.98
N LEU A 46 -1.87 -2.67 5.70
CA LEU A 46 -0.45 -2.93 5.55
C LEU A 46 -0.27 -4.32 4.94
N LEU A 47 0.41 -4.37 3.80
CA LEU A 47 0.66 -5.61 3.08
C LEU A 47 2.13 -6.00 3.27
N PRO A 48 2.44 -7.02 4.09
CA PRO A 48 3.81 -7.48 4.29
C PRO A 48 4.32 -8.12 2.99
N CYS A 49 5.54 -7.78 2.61
CA CYS A 49 6.18 -8.21 1.38
C CYS A 49 7.69 -8.31 1.54
N HIS A 50 8.34 -8.87 0.53
CA HIS A 50 9.79 -8.99 0.45
C HIS A 50 10.36 -7.92 -0.46
N LYS A 51 11.59 -7.49 -0.16
CA LYS A 51 12.34 -6.54 -0.99
C LYS A 51 12.42 -6.95 -2.46
N ASP A 52 12.53 -8.26 -2.70
CA ASP A 52 12.77 -8.83 -4.02
C ASP A 52 11.48 -9.28 -4.71
N ASP A 53 10.30 -8.99 -4.10
CA ASP A 53 9.00 -9.25 -4.73
C ASP A 53 8.88 -8.46 -6.03
N THR A 54 8.46 -9.16 -7.09
CA THR A 54 8.25 -8.54 -8.39
C THR A 54 6.98 -7.69 -8.38
N ALA A 55 6.83 -6.82 -9.39
CA ALA A 55 5.58 -6.08 -9.58
C ALA A 55 4.36 -7.02 -9.74
N MET A 56 4.56 -8.24 -10.24
CA MET A 56 3.50 -9.25 -10.33
C MET A 56 3.15 -9.84 -8.96
N ASP A 57 4.14 -10.11 -8.11
CA ASP A 57 3.91 -10.63 -6.75
C ASP A 57 3.11 -9.61 -5.93
N ILE A 58 3.47 -8.33 -6.02
CA ILE A 58 2.73 -7.24 -5.38
C ILE A 58 1.33 -7.07 -5.99
N ALA A 59 1.15 -7.24 -7.30
CA ALA A 59 -0.17 -7.21 -7.94
C ALA A 59 -1.09 -8.30 -7.39
N LEU A 60 -0.57 -9.53 -7.25
CA LEU A 60 -1.31 -10.66 -6.69
C LEU A 60 -1.63 -10.45 -5.21
N LEU A 61 -0.67 -9.94 -4.44
CA LEU A 61 -0.87 -9.62 -3.02
C LEU A 61 -1.98 -8.57 -2.85
N LEU A 62 -1.91 -7.47 -3.61
CA LEU A 62 -2.90 -6.40 -3.58
C LEU A 62 -4.30 -6.91 -4.02
N TRP A 63 -4.34 -7.78 -5.02
CA TRP A 63 -5.57 -8.42 -5.45
C TRP A 63 -6.21 -9.27 -4.35
N ASN A 64 -5.45 -10.23 -3.81
CA ASN A 64 -5.95 -11.19 -2.84
C ASN A 64 -6.37 -10.55 -1.51
N ARG A 65 -5.71 -9.46 -1.12
CA ARG A 65 -5.94 -8.83 0.19
C ARG A 65 -6.90 -7.65 0.12
N VAL A 66 -6.90 -6.88 -0.97
CA VAL A 66 -7.62 -5.61 -1.04
C VAL A 66 -8.64 -5.62 -2.18
N LEU A 67 -8.19 -5.72 -3.43
CA LEU A 67 -9.04 -5.47 -4.59
C LEU A 67 -10.17 -6.50 -4.75
N SER A 68 -10.00 -7.74 -4.27
CA SER A 68 -11.05 -8.75 -4.26
C SER A 68 -12.26 -8.37 -3.38
N HIS A 69 -12.06 -7.51 -2.39
CA HIS A 69 -13.08 -7.04 -1.46
C HIS A 69 -13.57 -5.62 -1.78
N THR A 70 -12.67 -4.77 -2.29
CA THR A 70 -12.94 -3.34 -2.50
C THR A 70 -13.29 -2.98 -3.95
N GLY A 71 -12.94 -3.84 -4.90
CA GLY A 71 -12.89 -3.49 -6.33
C GLY A 71 -11.69 -2.61 -6.67
N LEU A 72 -11.63 -2.16 -7.93
CA LEU A 72 -10.56 -1.28 -8.44
C LEU A 72 -10.69 0.15 -7.90
N PHE A 73 -9.57 0.74 -7.51
CA PHE A 73 -9.51 2.14 -7.11
C PHE A 73 -9.76 3.05 -8.32
N LYS A 74 -10.43 4.19 -8.11
CA LYS A 74 -10.64 5.16 -9.19
C LYS A 74 -9.42 6.06 -9.38
N ASN A 75 -8.71 6.38 -8.30
CA ASN A 75 -7.44 7.12 -8.32
C ASN A 75 -6.49 6.53 -7.27
N SER A 76 -5.21 6.42 -7.63
CA SER A 76 -4.13 6.07 -6.71
C SER A 76 -3.04 7.15 -6.72
N ILE A 77 -2.51 7.47 -5.55
CA ILE A 77 -1.42 8.44 -5.38
C ILE A 77 -0.22 7.70 -4.78
N ASN A 78 0.84 7.56 -5.58
CA ASN A 78 2.06 6.84 -5.25
C ASN A 78 3.25 7.80 -5.15
N TYR A 79 4.16 7.55 -4.20
CA TYR A 79 5.18 8.53 -3.82
C TYR A 79 6.63 8.17 -4.18
N ARG A 80 6.95 6.93 -4.58
CA ARG A 80 8.37 6.50 -4.66
C ARG A 80 8.90 6.12 -6.04
N GLU A 81 8.21 5.33 -6.84
CA GLU A 81 8.81 4.78 -8.07
C GLU A 81 7.86 4.66 -9.26
N PRO A 82 7.94 5.57 -10.25
CA PRO A 82 7.06 5.57 -11.42
C PRO A 82 7.18 4.32 -12.31
N LYS A 83 8.35 3.66 -12.35
CA LYS A 83 8.59 2.47 -13.17
C LYS A 83 7.92 1.23 -12.58
N PHE A 84 8.19 0.95 -11.30
CA PHE A 84 7.55 -0.13 -10.56
C PHE A 84 6.03 0.03 -10.55
N GLU A 85 5.55 1.25 -10.32
CA GLU A 85 4.13 1.59 -10.34
C GLU A 85 3.49 1.28 -11.69
N TYR A 86 4.12 1.68 -12.80
CA TYR A 86 3.61 1.38 -14.13
C TYR A 86 3.49 -0.12 -14.37
N GLU A 87 4.51 -0.90 -13.99
CA GLU A 87 4.53 -2.35 -14.14
C GLU A 87 3.45 -3.03 -13.27
N LEU A 88 3.33 -2.60 -12.01
CA LEU A 88 2.32 -3.09 -11.06
C LEU A 88 0.92 -2.92 -11.63
N TRP A 89 0.55 -1.70 -12.04
CA TRP A 89 -0.77 -1.43 -12.59
C TRP A 89 -1.01 -2.14 -13.92
N THR A 90 0.02 -2.24 -14.76
CA THR A 90 -0.06 -3.02 -16.01
C THR A 90 -0.39 -4.49 -15.72
N ASN A 91 0.24 -5.08 -14.70
CA ASN A 91 -0.02 -6.45 -14.29
C ASN A 91 -1.42 -6.62 -13.68
N ILE A 92 -1.87 -5.68 -12.84
CA ILE A 92 -3.25 -5.66 -12.33
C ILE A 92 -4.24 -5.60 -13.50
N HIS A 93 -4.07 -4.69 -14.45
CA HIS A 93 -4.97 -4.59 -15.61
C HIS A 93 -5.00 -5.87 -16.46
N LYS A 94 -3.84 -6.52 -16.67
CA LYS A 94 -3.78 -7.83 -17.33
C LYS A 94 -4.59 -8.89 -16.58
N CYS A 95 -4.49 -8.93 -15.24
CA CYS A 95 -5.29 -9.84 -14.42
C CYS A 95 -6.80 -9.58 -14.54
N PHE A 96 -7.23 -8.33 -14.73
CA PHE A 96 -8.64 -7.95 -14.87
C PHE A 96 -9.17 -7.94 -16.31
N GLY A 97 -8.32 -8.12 -17.32
CA GLY A 97 -8.71 -7.98 -18.74
C GLY A 97 -9.22 -6.58 -19.11
N THR A 98 -8.78 -5.53 -18.39
CA THR A 98 -9.27 -4.15 -18.59
C THR A 98 -8.28 -3.32 -19.41
N ASN A 99 -8.80 -2.45 -20.30
CA ASN A 99 -7.99 -1.53 -21.08
C ASN A 99 -7.59 -0.30 -20.24
N LEU A 100 -6.31 0.04 -20.25
CA LEU A 100 -5.71 1.14 -19.51
C LEU A 100 -6.32 2.51 -19.86
N SER A 101 -6.89 3.19 -18.87
CA SER A 101 -7.02 4.66 -18.87
C SER A 101 -6.36 5.22 -17.61
N PHE A 102 -5.05 5.45 -17.68
CA PHE A 102 -4.34 6.18 -16.62
C PHE A 102 -4.78 7.65 -16.62
N SER A 103 -5.46 8.10 -15.58
CA SER A 103 -5.30 9.49 -15.15
C SER A 103 -3.97 9.56 -14.39
N LYS A 104 -2.87 9.78 -15.12
CA LYS A 104 -1.65 10.30 -14.49
C LYS A 104 -2.02 11.59 -13.78
N ALA A 105 -1.97 11.60 -12.46
CA ALA A 105 -1.89 12.82 -11.71
C ALA A 105 -0.88 12.64 -10.59
N TYR A 106 0.40 12.58 -10.97
CA TYR A 106 1.40 13.25 -10.15
C TYR A 106 1.05 14.74 -10.16
N HIS A 107 0.16 15.12 -9.25
CA HIS A 107 -0.12 16.49 -8.90
C HIS A 107 0.20 16.58 -7.43
N PRO A 108 1.39 17.10 -7.07
CA PRO A 108 1.74 17.40 -5.68
C PRO A 108 0.80 18.51 -5.20
N GLN A 109 -0.40 18.12 -4.81
CA GLN A 109 -1.31 18.88 -3.98
C GLN A 109 -1.60 17.99 -2.79
N THR A 110 -0.91 18.35 -1.72
CA THR A 110 -0.74 17.64 -0.46
C THR A 110 -2.08 17.25 0.16
N ASP A 111 -2.42 15.96 0.06
CA ASP A 111 -3.31 15.36 1.06
C ASP A 111 -2.49 15.19 2.34
N VAL A 112 -2.31 16.30 3.05
CA VAL A 112 -1.50 16.37 4.28
C VAL A 112 -1.96 15.33 5.30
N LEU A 113 -3.24 14.94 5.29
CA LEU A 113 -3.77 13.95 6.21
C LEU A 113 -3.28 12.55 5.86
N ALA A 114 -3.44 12.11 4.61
CA ALA A 114 -2.97 10.80 4.20
C ALA A 114 -1.45 10.67 4.35
N GLU A 115 -0.70 11.72 4.01
CA GLU A 115 0.75 11.78 4.20
C GLU A 115 1.15 11.64 5.68
N ARG A 116 0.47 12.35 6.59
CA ARG A 116 0.71 12.24 8.03
C ARG A 116 0.38 10.84 8.56
N ILE A 117 -0.72 10.23 8.10
CA ILE A 117 -1.09 8.86 8.51
C ILE A 117 -0.02 7.87 8.06
N ILE A 118 0.42 7.96 6.80
CA ILE A 118 1.47 7.09 6.26
C ILE A 118 2.78 7.27 7.03
N GLN A 119 3.18 8.51 7.34
CA GLN A 119 4.38 8.80 8.12
C GLN A 119 4.29 8.20 9.54
N SER A 120 3.17 8.40 10.23
CA SER A 120 2.95 7.81 11.56
C SER A 120 2.99 6.28 11.51
N LEU A 121 2.35 5.65 10.53
CA LEU A 121 2.38 4.19 10.35
C LEU A 121 3.81 3.70 10.08
N GLN A 122 4.57 4.39 9.22
CA GLN A 122 5.97 4.05 8.95
C GLN A 122 6.84 4.10 10.21
N GLU A 123 6.69 5.14 11.02
CA GLU A 123 7.44 5.30 12.27
C GLU A 123 7.07 4.21 13.27
N ILE A 124 5.77 3.97 13.47
CA ILE A 124 5.26 2.91 14.33
C ILE A 124 5.83 1.55 13.90
N ILE A 125 5.71 1.17 12.63
CA ILE A 125 6.22 -0.11 12.11
C ILE A 125 7.72 -0.24 12.36
N ARG A 126 8.51 0.80 12.08
CA ARG A 126 9.96 0.79 12.32
C ARG A 126 10.30 0.59 13.80
N ILE A 127 9.59 1.28 14.69
CA ILE A 127 9.77 1.13 16.15
C ILE A 127 9.43 -0.32 16.55
N PHE A 128 8.26 -0.82 16.17
CA PHE A 128 7.83 -2.18 16.51
C PHE A 128 8.83 -3.23 16.02
N CYS A 129 9.31 -3.13 14.78
CA CYS A 129 10.31 -4.04 14.22
C CYS A 129 11.68 -3.91 14.90
N ALA A 130 12.10 -2.70 15.29
CA ALA A 130 13.40 -2.46 15.94
C ALA A 130 13.48 -3.01 17.37
N TYR A 131 12.38 -2.94 18.13
CA TYR A 131 12.33 -3.45 19.50
C TYR A 131 12.13 -4.96 19.60
N GLY A 132 12.05 -5.67 18.47
CA GLY A 132 11.86 -7.13 18.45
C GLY A 132 10.61 -7.56 19.20
N LEU A 133 9.57 -6.72 19.22
CA LEU A 133 8.30 -7.03 19.88
C LEU A 133 7.62 -8.16 19.12
N GLU A 134 7.90 -9.40 19.52
CA GLU A 134 7.14 -10.58 19.13
C GLU A 134 5.78 -10.50 19.80
N LEU A 135 4.79 -10.05 19.04
CA LEU A 135 3.43 -9.99 19.52
C LEU A 135 2.83 -11.40 19.50
N LYS A 136 2.82 -12.06 20.66
CA LYS A 136 2.06 -13.23 21.17
C LYS A 136 1.69 -14.43 20.28
N ASP A 137 1.53 -14.27 18.98
CA ASP A 137 1.33 -15.34 18.01
C ASP A 137 2.66 -15.57 17.27
N SER A 138 3.08 -16.83 17.16
CA SER A 138 4.37 -17.27 16.62
C SER A 138 4.67 -16.84 15.18
N ASP A 139 3.73 -16.20 14.49
CA ASP A 139 3.83 -15.64 13.14
C ASP A 139 4.54 -14.25 13.05
N GLY A 140 4.92 -13.66 14.20
CA GLY A 140 5.63 -12.37 14.26
C GLY A 140 4.74 -11.15 13.97
N TRP A 141 5.33 -10.01 13.60
CA TRP A 141 4.61 -8.73 13.42
C TRP A 141 3.61 -8.70 12.24
N CYS A 142 3.49 -9.79 11.48
CA CYS A 142 2.67 -9.88 10.26
C CYS A 142 1.21 -10.25 10.52
N THR A 143 0.87 -10.72 11.72
CA THR A 143 -0.47 -11.21 12.09
C THR A 143 -1.36 -10.16 12.76
N LEU A 144 -0.82 -8.98 13.09
CA LEU A 144 -1.50 -7.99 13.94
C LEU A 144 -1.80 -6.67 13.25
N ILE A 145 -1.73 -6.65 11.93
CA ILE A 145 -2.25 -5.52 11.18
C ILE A 145 -3.57 -5.98 10.55
N PRO A 146 -4.70 -5.38 10.93
CA PRO A 146 -6.00 -5.71 10.36
C PRO A 146 -6.03 -5.48 8.83
#